data_AF-A0A959KZ10-F1
#
_entry.id   AF-A0A959KZ10-F1
#
_cell.length_a   1.000
_cell.length_b   1.000
_cell.length_c   1.000
_cell.angle_alpha   90.00
_cell.angle_beta   90.00
_cell.angle_gamma   90.00
#
_symmetry.space_group_name_H-M   'P 1'
#
loop_
_entity.id
_entity.type
_entity.pdbx_description
1 polymer ?
#
loop_
_entity_poly.entity_id
_entity_poly.type
_entity_poly.pdbx_seq_one_letter_code
_entity_poly.pdbx_strand_id
1 'polypeptide(L)'
;MRLFIITVLGSLTLLACSKKKTEMVWDVNFPRLGSESSLRAEDLNGDGIKDLILGAGENEYVETPQGILAIDGKNGSLLWQQEAKDLVFGSATFIDVTKDGISDIFIGGRQCIFKGIDGKTGSQLWAYDPAKYQEDSILGKAHLNFL
;
A
#
# COMPACT_ATOMS: atom_id res chain seq x y z
N MET A 1 -36.08 -6.42 69.90
CA MET A 1 -34.85 -6.41 69.09
C MET A 1 -35.23 -6.76 67.66
N ARG A 2 -35.44 -5.76 66.79
CA ARG A 2 -35.83 -5.96 65.38
C ARG A 2 -34.58 -5.88 64.52
N LEU A 3 -34.29 -6.96 63.78
CA LEU A 3 -33.18 -7.06 62.85
C LEU A 3 -33.61 -6.44 61.51
N PHE A 4 -32.93 -5.39 61.05
CA PHE A 4 -33.08 -4.87 59.68
C PHE A 4 -32.06 -5.59 58.79
N ILE A 5 -32.53 -6.36 57.83
CA ILE A 5 -31.70 -6.92 56.76
C ILE A 5 -31.70 -5.89 55.62
N ILE A 6 -30.56 -5.22 55.42
CA ILE A 6 -30.33 -4.35 54.27
C ILE A 6 -29.81 -5.23 53.14
N THR A 7 -30.66 -5.54 52.17
CA THR A 7 -30.24 -6.15 50.91
C THR A 7 -29.66 -5.05 50.00
N VAL A 8 -28.34 -4.97 49.94
CA VAL A 8 -27.65 -4.15 48.92
C VAL A 8 -27.70 -4.93 47.61
N LEU A 9 -28.64 -4.57 46.72
CA LEU A 9 -28.63 -5.04 45.34
C LEU A 9 -27.48 -4.34 44.61
N GLY A 10 -26.35 -5.03 44.48
CA GLY A 10 -25.27 -4.61 43.59
C GLY A 10 -25.74 -4.65 42.14
N SER A 11 -25.88 -3.47 41.53
CA SER A 11 -26.03 -3.34 40.07
C SER A 11 -24.71 -3.74 39.42
N LEU A 12 -24.61 -5.00 39.00
CA LEU A 12 -23.53 -5.46 38.15
C LEU A 12 -23.85 -5.02 36.72
N THR A 13 -23.37 -3.85 36.32
CA THR A 13 -23.39 -3.44 34.91
C THR A 13 -22.48 -4.38 34.13
N LEU A 14 -23.10 -5.39 33.51
CA LEU A 14 -22.50 -6.18 32.43
C LEU A 14 -22.20 -5.20 31.28
N LEU A 15 -20.98 -4.66 31.26
CA LEU A 15 -20.38 -4.14 30.04
C LEU A 15 -20.18 -5.34 29.10
N ALA A 16 -21.26 -5.72 28.42
CA ALA A 16 -21.20 -6.66 27.32
C ALA A 16 -20.19 -6.09 26.32
N CYS A 17 -19.06 -6.76 26.19
CA CYS A 17 -18.09 -6.46 25.15
C CYS A 17 -18.81 -6.66 23.82
N SER A 18 -19.28 -5.57 23.21
CA SER A 18 -19.87 -5.65 21.87
C SER A 18 -18.73 -6.07 20.95
N LYS A 19 -18.73 -7.33 20.51
CA LYS A 19 -17.83 -7.76 19.44
C LYS A 19 -18.05 -6.77 18.29
N LYS A 20 -17.03 -5.97 17.96
CA LYS A 20 -17.09 -5.11 16.78
C LYS A 20 -17.34 -6.06 15.61
N LYS A 21 -18.55 -6.05 15.05
CA LYS A 21 -18.85 -6.79 13.83
C LYS A 21 -17.97 -6.17 12.76
N THR A 22 -17.14 -7.00 12.15
CA THR A 22 -16.46 -6.62 10.91
C THR A 22 -17.46 -6.83 9.79
N GLU A 23 -17.62 -5.82 8.96
CA GLU A 23 -18.41 -5.89 7.73
C GLU A 23 -17.51 -5.58 6.54
N MET A 24 -17.81 -6.18 5.40
CA MET A 24 -17.14 -5.87 4.15
C MET A 24 -17.64 -4.48 3.70
N VAL A 25 -16.72 -3.52 3.59
CA VAL A 25 -17.05 -2.16 3.16
C VAL A 25 -17.08 -2.07 1.63
N TRP A 26 -16.08 -2.67 0.98
CA TRP A 26 -15.98 -2.79 -0.47
C TRP A 26 -15.17 -4.05 -0.82
N ASP A 27 -15.33 -4.50 -2.07
CA ASP A 27 -14.58 -5.59 -2.66
C ASP A 27 -14.27 -5.21 -4.12
N VAL A 28 -13.01 -5.39 -4.52
CA VAL A 28 -12.53 -5.09 -5.87
C VAL A 28 -11.64 -6.23 -6.31
N ASN A 29 -11.82 -6.67 -7.56
CA ASN A 29 -11.08 -7.76 -8.15
C ASN A 29 -10.31 -7.28 -9.38
N PHE A 30 -9.03 -7.66 -9.46
CA PHE A 30 -8.17 -7.41 -10.60
C PHE A 30 -7.79 -8.76 -11.25
N PRO A 31 -8.57 -9.23 -12.24
CA PRO A 31 -8.35 -10.55 -12.82
C PRO A 31 -6.95 -10.67 -13.43
N ARG A 32 -6.31 -11.83 -13.20
CA ARG A 32 -4.96 -12.18 -13.68
C ARG A 32 -3.79 -11.48 -12.99
N LEU A 33 -4.04 -10.54 -12.08
CA LEU A 33 -2.97 -9.96 -11.28
C LEU A 33 -2.65 -10.85 -10.07
N GLY A 34 -1.38 -11.15 -9.91
CA GLY A 34 -0.78 -11.64 -8.69
C GLY A 34 -0.12 -10.50 -7.93
N SER A 35 -0.01 -10.66 -6.61
CA SER A 35 0.82 -9.78 -5.79
C SER A 35 1.51 -10.57 -4.69
N GLU A 36 2.80 -10.35 -4.58
CA GLU A 36 3.64 -10.80 -3.47
C GLU A 36 4.10 -9.61 -2.60
N SER A 37 3.65 -8.40 -2.95
CA SER A 37 4.01 -7.18 -2.24
C SER A 37 3.36 -7.14 -0.86
N SER A 38 4.09 -6.66 0.13
CA SER A 38 3.46 -6.19 1.36
C SER A 38 2.68 -4.92 1.05
N LEU A 39 1.36 -4.98 1.24
CA LEU A 39 0.47 -3.84 1.04
C LEU A 39 0.81 -2.71 2.03
N ARG A 40 0.84 -1.48 1.53
CA ARG A 40 1.12 -0.27 2.33
C ARG A 40 -0.01 0.73 2.14
N ALA A 41 -0.18 1.64 3.10
CA ALA A 41 -1.29 2.57 3.08
C ALA A 41 -0.87 4.01 3.43
N GLU A 42 -1.35 4.96 2.64
CA GLU A 42 -1.13 6.40 2.76
C GLU A 42 -2.33 7.15 2.17
N ASP A 43 -2.67 8.33 2.70
CA ASP A 43 -3.74 9.18 2.12
C ASP A 43 -3.19 9.89 0.86
N LEU A 44 -3.57 9.41 -0.32
CA LEU A 44 -3.04 9.90 -1.60
C LEU A 44 -3.97 10.92 -2.27
N ASN A 45 -5.27 10.84 -1.99
CA ASN A 45 -6.28 11.75 -2.55
C ASN A 45 -6.65 12.91 -1.60
N GLY A 46 -6.16 12.90 -0.36
CA GLY A 46 -6.30 13.97 0.63
C GLY A 46 -7.68 14.01 1.30
N ASP A 47 -8.42 12.89 1.29
CA ASP A 47 -9.77 12.83 1.86
C ASP A 47 -9.81 12.40 3.34
N GLY A 48 -8.64 12.12 3.92
CA GLY A 48 -8.46 11.73 5.32
C GLY A 48 -8.59 10.23 5.56
N ILE A 49 -8.86 9.42 4.53
CA ILE A 49 -8.84 7.95 4.57
C ILE A 49 -7.59 7.48 3.85
N LYS A 50 -6.86 6.53 4.45
CA LYS A 50 -5.66 5.98 3.81
C LYS A 50 -6.03 5.10 2.63
N ASP A 51 -5.38 5.36 1.50
CA ASP A 51 -5.43 4.57 0.27
C ASP A 51 -4.38 3.47 0.30
N LEU A 52 -4.53 2.47 -0.57
CA LEU A 52 -3.69 1.27 -0.59
C LEU A 52 -2.74 1.30 -1.78
N ILE A 53 -1.46 1.02 -1.54
CA ILE A 53 -0.43 0.88 -2.55
C ILE A 53 -0.02 -0.59 -2.61
N LEU A 54 -0.09 -1.16 -3.82
CA LEU A 54 0.19 -2.56 -4.09
C LEU A 54 1.16 -2.67 -5.27
N GLY A 55 2.29 -3.33 -5.07
CA GLY A 55 3.07 -3.90 -6.16
C GLY A 55 2.38 -5.19 -6.66
N ALA A 56 2.29 -5.37 -7.97
CA ALA A 56 1.61 -6.47 -8.62
C ALA A 56 2.36 -6.92 -9.89
N GLY A 57 1.80 -7.92 -10.56
CA GLY A 57 2.17 -8.31 -11.90
C GLY A 57 1.33 -9.47 -12.42
N GLU A 58 1.56 -9.87 -13.66
CA GLU A 58 0.95 -11.08 -14.22
C GLU A 58 1.89 -12.28 -14.01
N ASN A 59 2.17 -13.05 -15.06
CA ASN A 59 3.19 -14.08 -15.02
C ASN A 59 4.59 -13.46 -15.01
N GLU A 60 5.58 -14.22 -14.53
CA GLU A 60 6.98 -13.80 -14.55
C GLU A 60 7.42 -13.40 -15.97
N TYR A 61 8.25 -12.36 -16.06
CA TYR A 61 8.78 -11.83 -17.33
C TYR A 61 7.71 -11.26 -18.28
N VAL A 62 6.50 -11.00 -17.78
CA VAL A 62 5.43 -10.35 -18.55
C VAL A 62 5.29 -8.90 -18.10
N GLU A 63 5.47 -7.99 -19.06
CA GLU A 63 5.16 -6.58 -18.86
C GLU A 63 3.65 -6.38 -18.73
N THR A 64 3.25 -5.55 -17.77
CA THR A 64 1.84 -5.25 -17.52
C THR A 64 1.65 -3.76 -17.23
N PRO A 65 0.54 -3.15 -17.69
CA PRO A 65 0.20 -1.78 -17.30
C PRO A 65 -0.21 -1.66 -15.82
N GLN A 66 -0.38 -2.78 -15.12
CA GLN A 66 -0.89 -2.87 -13.75
C GLN A 66 0.18 -3.42 -12.77
N GLY A 67 1.42 -2.98 -12.94
CA GLY A 67 2.53 -3.42 -12.09
C GLY A 67 2.52 -2.78 -10.70
N ILE A 68 1.98 -1.57 -10.58
CA ILE A 68 1.79 -0.87 -9.31
C ILE A 68 0.41 -0.22 -9.32
N LEU A 69 -0.36 -0.41 -8.26
CA LEU A 69 -1.72 0.10 -8.14
C LEU A 69 -1.85 0.97 -6.89
N ALA A 70 -2.56 2.10 -7.04
CA ALA A 70 -3.12 2.86 -5.93
C ALA A 70 -4.63 2.71 -5.93
N ILE A 71 -5.17 2.25 -4.80
CA ILE A 71 -6.59 1.93 -4.63
C ILE A 71 -7.15 2.80 -3.51
N ASP A 72 -8.24 3.48 -3.78
CA ASP A 72 -8.96 4.34 -2.83
C ASP A 72 -9.43 3.51 -1.63
N GLY A 73 -8.98 3.88 -0.43
CA GLY A 73 -9.29 3.15 0.80
C GLY A 73 -10.75 3.25 1.24
N LYS A 74 -11.49 4.24 0.75
CA LYS A 74 -12.89 4.51 1.09
C LYS A 74 -13.86 3.65 0.31
N ASN A 75 -13.54 3.36 -0.95
CA ASN A 75 -14.49 2.74 -1.88
C ASN A 75 -13.89 1.62 -2.77
N GLY A 76 -12.58 1.38 -2.72
CA GLY A 76 -11.91 0.35 -3.51
C GLY A 76 -11.72 0.71 -4.99
N SER A 77 -11.98 1.95 -5.40
CA SER A 77 -11.74 2.39 -6.79
C SER A 77 -10.26 2.57 -7.07
N LEU A 78 -9.86 2.40 -8.33
CA LEU A 78 -8.49 2.65 -8.76
C LEU A 78 -8.24 4.16 -8.85
N LEU A 79 -7.27 4.68 -8.09
CA LEU A 79 -6.83 6.07 -8.19
C LEU A 79 -5.90 6.24 -9.40
N TRP A 80 -4.88 5.40 -9.49
CA TRP A 80 -3.95 5.35 -10.61
C TRP A 80 -3.22 4.01 -10.66
N GLN A 81 -2.57 3.73 -11.79
CA GLN A 81 -1.71 2.57 -11.98
C GLN A 81 -0.44 2.93 -12.74
N GLN A 82 0.62 2.15 -12.53
CA GLN A 82 1.88 2.25 -13.25
C GLN A 82 2.28 0.92 -13.86
N GLU A 83 2.81 0.99 -15.08
CA GLU A 83 3.32 -0.19 -15.78
C GLU A 83 4.57 -0.74 -15.09
N ALA A 84 4.82 -2.04 -15.26
CA ALA A 84 6.06 -2.66 -14.85
C ALA A 84 6.44 -3.74 -15.86
N LYS A 85 7.74 -3.88 -16.09
CA LYS A 85 8.31 -4.88 -17.01
C LYS A 85 8.22 -6.32 -16.47
N ASP A 86 7.97 -6.46 -15.17
CA ASP A 86 7.86 -7.72 -14.44
C ASP A 86 7.21 -7.45 -13.06
N LEU A 87 7.14 -8.47 -12.22
CA LEU A 87 6.56 -8.45 -10.87
C LEU A 87 7.18 -7.37 -9.97
N VAL A 88 6.30 -6.58 -9.34
CA VAL A 88 6.68 -5.64 -8.28
C VAL A 88 6.30 -6.22 -6.92
N PHE A 89 7.29 -6.68 -6.17
CA PHE A 89 7.11 -7.33 -4.87
C PHE A 89 7.63 -6.51 -3.68
N GLY A 90 8.34 -5.40 -3.94
CA GLY A 90 8.89 -4.54 -2.91
C GLY A 90 7.80 -3.85 -2.11
N SER A 91 8.09 -3.56 -0.83
CA SER A 91 7.22 -2.73 -0.01
C SER A 91 7.39 -1.25 -0.37
N ALA A 92 6.29 -0.56 -0.67
CA ALA A 92 6.33 0.88 -0.91
C ALA A 92 6.91 1.66 0.30
N THR A 93 7.74 2.65 0.02
CA THR A 93 8.23 3.66 0.98
C THR A 93 7.69 5.03 0.57
N PHE A 94 7.38 5.85 1.56
CA PHE A 94 6.70 7.14 1.39
C PHE A 94 7.61 8.29 1.79
N ILE A 95 7.75 9.27 0.90
CA ILE A 95 8.46 10.53 1.16
C ILE A 95 7.97 11.59 0.17
N ASP A 96 7.53 12.74 0.66
CA ASP A 96 7.13 13.88 -0.18
C ASP A 96 8.37 14.59 -0.74
N VAL A 97 8.77 14.24 -1.97
CA VAL A 97 9.89 14.85 -2.70
C VAL A 97 9.43 15.96 -3.63
N THR A 98 8.18 15.92 -4.09
CA THR A 98 7.56 16.97 -4.91
C THR A 98 7.18 18.21 -4.10
N LYS A 99 7.05 18.07 -2.77
CA LYS A 99 6.63 19.09 -1.79
C LYS A 99 5.21 19.58 -2.04
N ASP A 100 4.34 18.71 -2.52
CA ASP A 100 2.95 19.03 -2.82
C ASP A 100 1.99 18.72 -1.65
N GLY A 101 2.53 18.14 -0.57
CA GLY A 101 1.80 17.78 0.63
C GLY A 101 1.26 16.35 0.64
N ILE A 102 1.45 15.58 -0.44
CA ILE A 102 1.15 14.15 -0.53
C ILE A 102 2.47 13.38 -0.64
N SER A 103 2.60 12.27 0.08
CA SER A 103 3.82 11.46 0.03
C SER A 103 4.00 10.81 -1.34
N ASP A 104 5.19 10.95 -1.93
CA ASP A 104 5.59 10.19 -3.12
C ASP A 104 6.05 8.77 -2.75
N ILE A 105 6.02 7.87 -3.73
CA ILE A 105 6.15 6.43 -3.55
C ILE A 105 7.45 5.92 -4.16
N PHE A 106 8.20 5.16 -3.39
CA PHE A 106 9.38 4.44 -3.84
C PHE A 106 9.18 2.95 -3.66
N ILE A 107 9.21 2.19 -4.76
CA ILE A 107 8.91 0.76 -4.76
C ILE A 107 9.77 0.02 -5.79
N GLY A 108 10.20 -1.18 -5.42
CA GLY A 108 11.06 -2.03 -6.23
C GLY A 108 10.45 -3.37 -6.59
N GLY A 109 11.02 -4.05 -7.57
CA GLY A 109 10.58 -5.34 -8.08
C GLY A 109 11.68 -6.06 -8.84
N ARG A 110 11.28 -7.09 -9.59
CA ARG A 110 12.18 -7.89 -10.43
C ARG A 110 12.74 -7.05 -11.59
N GLN A 111 13.81 -7.53 -12.21
CA GLN A 111 14.42 -6.94 -13.40
C GLN A 111 14.81 -5.46 -13.23
N CYS A 112 15.47 -5.12 -12.12
CA CYS A 112 15.93 -3.75 -11.88
C CYS A 112 14.79 -2.72 -11.76
N ILE A 113 13.55 -3.16 -11.53
CA ILE A 113 12.46 -2.24 -11.25
C ILE A 113 12.75 -1.57 -9.90
N PHE A 114 12.98 -0.27 -9.95
CA PHE A 114 12.93 0.60 -8.78
C PHE A 114 12.45 1.98 -9.25
N LYS A 115 11.26 2.37 -8.81
CA LYS A 115 10.55 3.56 -9.30
C LYS A 115 10.28 4.52 -8.15
N GLY A 116 10.44 5.81 -8.44
CA GLY A 116 9.86 6.93 -7.68
C GLY A 116 8.64 7.45 -8.42
N ILE A 117 7.50 7.54 -7.76
CA ILE A 117 6.19 7.83 -8.34
C ILE A 117 5.51 8.91 -7.51
N ASP A 118 4.95 9.91 -8.17
CA ASP A 118 4.12 10.94 -7.55
C ASP A 118 2.90 10.28 -6.91
N GLY A 119 2.74 10.41 -5.59
CA GLY A 119 1.69 9.72 -4.86
C GLY A 119 0.29 10.18 -5.24
N LYS A 120 0.16 11.45 -5.59
CA LYS A 120 -1.12 12.10 -5.92
C LYS A 120 -1.56 11.81 -7.34
N THR A 121 -0.63 11.84 -8.29
CA THR A 121 -0.95 11.75 -9.73
C THR A 121 -0.65 10.37 -10.32
N GLY A 122 0.17 9.57 -9.66
CA GLY A 122 0.68 8.31 -10.20
C GLY A 122 1.74 8.50 -11.29
N SER A 123 2.21 9.73 -11.52
CA SER A 123 3.23 10.02 -12.54
C SER A 123 4.60 9.50 -12.11
N GLN A 124 5.37 8.91 -13.03
CA GLN A 124 6.74 8.51 -12.72
C GLN A 124 7.65 9.74 -12.56
N LEU A 125 8.20 9.93 -11.36
CA LEU A 125 9.18 10.97 -11.05
C LEU A 125 10.60 10.54 -11.46
N TRP A 126 10.92 9.28 -11.21
CA TRP A 126 12.23 8.70 -11.49
C TRP A 126 12.14 7.17 -11.60
N ALA A 127 13.06 6.56 -12.34
CA ALA A 127 13.24 5.11 -12.34
C ALA A 127 14.73 4.77 -12.47
N TYR A 128 15.15 3.71 -11.78
CA TYR A 128 16.48 3.16 -11.93
C TYR A 128 16.63 2.59 -13.35
N ASP A 129 17.74 2.94 -14.00
CA ASP A 129 18.08 2.47 -15.34
C ASP A 129 19.54 1.99 -15.31
N PRO A 130 19.79 0.67 -15.28
CA PRO A 130 21.15 0.14 -15.17
C PRO A 130 22.04 0.57 -16.34
N ALA A 131 21.47 0.85 -17.51
CA ALA A 131 22.25 1.27 -18.67
C ALA A 131 22.88 2.66 -18.47
N LYS A 132 22.26 3.53 -17.66
CA LYS A 132 22.77 4.88 -17.36
C LYS A 132 23.87 4.91 -16.31
N TYR A 133 23.98 3.87 -15.48
CA TYR A 133 24.85 3.85 -14.30
C TYR A 133 26.01 2.86 -14.39
N GLN A 134 26.30 2.31 -15.57
CA GLN A 134 27.31 1.24 -15.73
C GLN A 134 28.68 1.60 -15.13
N GLU A 135 29.12 2.85 -15.29
CA GLU A 135 30.39 3.36 -14.77
C GLU A 135 30.31 3.92 -13.35
N ASP A 136 29.11 3.98 -12.75
CA ASP A 136 28.92 4.49 -11.40
C ASP A 136 29.39 3.44 -10.38
N SER A 137 30.33 3.83 -9.52
CA SER A 137 30.94 2.94 -8.53
C SER A 137 29.97 2.33 -7.51
N ILE A 138 28.79 2.94 -7.33
CA ILE A 138 27.74 2.52 -6.40
C ILE A 138 26.53 2.02 -7.21
N LEU A 139 25.95 2.89 -8.03
CA LEU A 139 24.71 2.60 -8.77
C LEU A 139 24.93 1.57 -9.87
N GLY A 140 26.13 1.46 -10.44
CA GLY A 140 26.45 0.42 -11.42
C GLY A 140 26.33 -0.99 -10.85
N LYS A 141 26.40 -1.16 -9.53
CA LYS A 141 26.20 -2.45 -8.84
C LYS A 141 24.77 -2.65 -8.33
N ALA A 142 23.93 -1.62 -8.36
CA ALA A 142 22.58 -1.66 -7.79
C ALA A 142 21.65 -2.63 -8.53
N HIS A 143 21.96 -2.99 -9.78
CA HIS A 143 21.21 -4.01 -10.54
C HIS A 143 21.17 -5.39 -9.84
N LEU A 144 22.14 -5.68 -8.96
CA LEU A 144 22.18 -6.91 -8.16
C LEU A 144 21.20 -6.91 -6.98
N ASN A 145 20.64 -5.74 -6.63
CA ASN A 145 19.72 -5.58 -5.49
C ASN A 145 18.24 -5.76 -5.88
N PHE A 146 17.96 -5.96 -7.17
CA PHE A 146 16.61 -5.97 -7.76
C PHE A 146 16.41 -7.22 -8.66
N LEU A 147 16.97 -8.35 -8.23
CA LEU A 147 16.89 -9.66 -8.88
C LEU A 147 15.61 -10.41 -8.47
#